data_AF-A0A7Y3TGR6-F1
#
_entry.id   AF-A0A7Y3TGR6-F1
#
_cell.length_a   1.000
_cell.length_b   1.000
_cell.length_c   1.000
_cell.angle_alpha   90.00
_cell.angle_beta   90.00
_cell.angle_gamma   90.00
#
_symmetry.space_group_name_H-M   'P 1'
#
loop_
_entity.id
_entity.type
_entity.pdbx_description
1 polymer ?
#
loop_
_entity_poly.entity_id
_entity_poly.type
_entity_poly.pdbx_seq_one_letter_code
_entity_poly.pdbx_strand_id
1 'polypeptide(L)'
;MKKIAIVSMLLNIVLIVNSVLLYNKYCDIKNNLEIHQKSKITINSSEKIDSIIDKSDPIYIYNTHKFPRDSGYTSYDYNMNTGERLQFADSLLNELLKSKLNMLDKYIKIDKEMVLQVKDNMFFVKALKINIGQKNNLVKSQKLWEQMRALNYDNVWLGCSGATACTGIANDADIKFVLERMEKIKKIEAYN
;
A
#
# COMPACT_ATOMS: atom_id res chain seq x y z
N MET A 1 9.92 7.00 65.31
CA MET A 1 9.50 5.72 64.71
C MET A 1 8.03 5.68 64.30
N LYS A 2 7.04 5.95 65.17
CA LYS A 2 5.60 5.90 64.82
C LYS A 2 5.19 6.77 63.61
N LYS A 3 5.72 7.99 63.50
CA LYS A 3 5.42 8.90 62.36
C LYS A 3 5.95 8.39 61.00
N ILE A 4 7.11 7.73 61.00
CA ILE A 4 7.74 7.17 59.78
C ILE A 4 6.95 5.95 59.30
N ALA A 5 6.47 5.11 60.22
CA ALA A 5 5.62 3.98 59.90
C ALA A 5 4.28 4.41 59.27
N ILE A 6 3.67 5.49 59.78
CA ILE A 6 2.42 6.05 59.23
C ILE A 6 2.64 6.60 57.81
N VAL A 7 3.74 7.33 57.57
CA VAL A 7 4.06 7.87 56.24
C VAL A 7 4.34 6.74 55.24
N SER A 8 5.08 5.70 55.64
CA SER A 8 5.32 4.51 54.81
C SER A 8 4.02 3.76 54.47
N MET A 9 3.11 3.64 55.44
CA MET A 9 1.81 3.00 55.22
C MET A 9 0.95 3.80 54.24
N LEU A 10 0.91 5.13 54.37
CA LEU A 10 0.18 6.00 53.44
C LEU A 10 0.76 5.94 52.02
N LEU A 11 2.09 5.91 51.87
CA LEU A 11 2.76 5.76 50.57
C LEU A 11 2.41 4.43 49.89
N ASN A 12 2.38 3.33 50.65
CA ASN A 12 1.98 2.04 50.13
C ASN A 12 0.51 2.02 49.69
N ILE A 13 -0.39 2.67 50.44
CA ILE A 13 -1.80 2.81 50.04
C ILE A 13 -1.92 3.58 48.72
N VAL A 14 -1.19 4.69 48.56
CA VAL A 14 -1.19 5.47 47.31
C VAL A 14 -0.65 4.66 46.13
N LEU A 15 0.40 3.86 46.35
CA LEU A 15 0.96 2.97 45.33
C LEU A 15 -0.03 1.89 44.89
N ILE A 16 -0.74 1.27 45.84
CA ILE A 16 -1.76 0.25 45.54
C ILE A 16 -2.91 0.88 44.74
N VAL A 17 -3.42 2.04 45.16
CA VAL A 17 -4.50 2.74 44.45
C VAL A 17 -4.10 3.09 43.02
N ASN A 18 -2.88 3.62 42.81
CA ASN A 18 -2.39 3.91 41.46
C ASN A 18 -2.21 2.65 40.61
N SER A 19 -1.76 1.55 41.21
CA SER A 19 -1.60 0.28 40.50
C SER A 19 -2.95 -0.28 40.04
N VAL A 20 -3.99 -0.18 40.88
CA VAL A 20 -5.36 -0.58 40.53
C VAL A 20 -5.93 0.31 39.42
N LEU A 21 -5.73 1.62 39.48
CA LEU A 21 -6.19 2.54 38.43
C LEU A 21 -5.51 2.28 37.09
N LEU A 22 -4.20 2.01 37.09
CA LEU A 22 -3.45 1.66 35.88
C LEU A 22 -3.90 0.31 35.31
N TYR A 23 -4.15 -0.67 36.17
CA TYR A 23 -4.65 -1.98 35.76
C TYR A 23 -6.06 -1.89 35.14
N ASN A 24 -6.96 -1.12 35.75
CA ASN A 24 -8.31 -0.89 35.18
C ASN A 24 -8.24 -0.18 33.82
N LYS A 25 -7.39 0.85 33.68
CA LYS A 25 -7.15 1.49 32.37
C LYS A 25 -6.59 0.51 31.34
N TYR A 26 -5.67 -0.36 31.73
CA TYR A 26 -5.13 -1.38 30.84
C TYR A 26 -6.20 -2.39 30.41
N CYS A 27 -7.05 -2.84 31.35
CA CYS A 27 -8.18 -3.72 31.05
C CYS A 27 -9.19 -3.05 30.11
N ASP A 28 -9.53 -1.77 30.30
CA ASP A 28 -10.41 -1.05 29.39
C ASP A 28 -9.81 -0.88 27.99
N ILE A 29 -8.51 -0.56 27.90
CA ILE A 29 -7.81 -0.45 26.61
C ILE A 29 -7.77 -1.82 25.91
N LYS A 30 -7.48 -2.89 26.65
CA LYS A 30 -7.48 -4.27 26.11
C LYS A 30 -8.87 -4.69 25.66
N ASN A 31 -9.90 -4.41 26.44
CA ASN A 31 -11.29 -4.71 26.08
C ASN A 31 -11.72 -3.90 24.85
N ASN A 32 -11.37 -2.62 24.75
CA ASN A 32 -11.64 -1.81 23.57
C ASN A 32 -10.88 -2.29 22.32
N LEU A 33 -9.63 -2.74 22.47
CA LEU A 33 -8.85 -3.38 21.39
C LEU A 33 -9.45 -4.72 20.96
N GLU A 34 -9.89 -5.56 21.89
CA GLU A 34 -10.56 -6.83 21.60
C GLU A 34 -11.94 -6.63 20.97
N ILE A 35 -12.70 -5.61 21.39
CA ILE A 35 -13.98 -5.21 20.78
C ILE A 35 -13.73 -4.69 19.36
N HIS A 36 -12.69 -3.87 19.13
CA HIS A 36 -12.31 -3.43 17.79
C HIS A 36 -11.80 -4.56 16.89
N GLN A 37 -11.10 -5.55 17.44
CA GLN A 37 -10.71 -6.75 16.69
C GLN A 37 -11.92 -7.63 16.38
N LYS A 38 -12.83 -7.87 17.34
CA LYS A 38 -14.07 -8.61 17.10
C LYS A 38 -14.97 -7.89 16.10
N SER A 39 -15.16 -6.57 16.20
CA SER A 39 -15.95 -5.82 15.22
C SER A 39 -15.32 -5.86 13.83
N LYS A 40 -13.98 -5.84 13.74
CA LYS A 40 -13.26 -5.99 12.46
C LYS A 40 -13.35 -7.42 11.89
N ILE A 41 -13.45 -8.44 12.75
CA ILE A 41 -13.65 -9.84 12.35
C ILE A 41 -15.10 -10.11 11.94
N THR A 42 -16.08 -9.57 12.67
CA THR A 42 -17.51 -9.80 12.39
C THR A 42 -18.01 -9.02 11.17
N ILE A 43 -17.44 -7.84 10.85
CA ILE A 43 -17.74 -7.13 9.60
C ILE A 43 -17.19 -7.87 8.36
N ASN A 44 -16.20 -8.76 8.55
CA ASN A 44 -15.62 -9.56 7.46
C ASN A 44 -16.21 -10.98 7.33
N SER A 45 -17.14 -11.40 8.20
CA SER A 45 -17.64 -12.79 8.22
C SER A 45 -19.05 -12.99 7.68
N SER A 46 -19.73 -11.94 7.20
CA SER A 46 -21.09 -12.04 6.63
C SER A 46 -21.17 -11.40 5.25
N GLU A 47 -20.32 -11.84 4.33
CA GLU A 47 -20.59 -11.86 2.89
C GLU A 47 -19.47 -12.67 2.27
N LYS A 48 -19.67 -13.99 2.24
CA LYS A 48 -18.93 -14.84 1.30
C LYS A 48 -19.51 -14.56 -0.09
N ILE A 49 -19.31 -13.34 -0.56
CA ILE A 49 -19.16 -13.12 -1.99
C ILE A 49 -17.93 -13.96 -2.30
N ASP A 50 -18.09 -15.07 -3.00
CA ASP A 50 -16.97 -15.66 -3.72
C ASP A 50 -16.52 -14.57 -4.68
N SER A 51 -15.68 -13.65 -4.19
CA SER A 51 -15.12 -12.58 -4.98
C SER A 51 -14.45 -13.30 -6.12
N ILE A 52 -14.90 -13.06 -7.34
CA ILE A 52 -14.21 -13.54 -8.53
C ILE A 52 -12.81 -12.97 -8.39
N ILE A 53 -11.87 -13.82 -7.95
CA ILE A 53 -10.49 -13.41 -7.75
C ILE A 53 -9.99 -13.10 -9.15
N ASP A 54 -9.78 -11.81 -9.41
CA ASP A 54 -9.25 -11.34 -10.67
C ASP A 54 -7.79 -11.79 -10.77
N LYS A 55 -7.59 -12.95 -11.40
CA LYS A 55 -6.25 -13.53 -11.62
C LYS A 55 -5.38 -12.66 -12.54
N SER A 56 -5.96 -11.67 -13.22
CA SER A 56 -5.23 -10.70 -14.04
C SER A 56 -4.77 -9.46 -13.26
N ASP A 57 -5.20 -9.31 -12.00
CA ASP A 57 -4.77 -8.22 -11.14
C ASP A 57 -3.25 -8.32 -10.88
N PRO A 58 -2.44 -7.30 -11.23
CA PRO A 58 -1.00 -7.32 -10.99
C PRO A 58 -0.65 -7.52 -9.50
N ILE A 59 -1.47 -7.03 -8.56
CA ILE A 59 -1.23 -7.25 -7.13
C ILE A 59 -1.46 -8.70 -6.74
N TYR A 60 -2.51 -9.33 -7.28
CA TYR A 60 -2.76 -10.76 -7.09
C TYR A 60 -1.64 -11.61 -7.69
N ILE A 61 -1.21 -11.28 -8.91
CA ILE A 61 -0.09 -11.95 -9.60
C ILE A 61 1.18 -11.86 -8.78
N TYR A 62 1.52 -10.67 -8.26
CA TYR A 62 2.68 -10.49 -7.38
C TYR A 62 2.60 -11.38 -6.12
N ASN A 63 1.46 -11.36 -5.43
CA ASN A 63 1.30 -12.07 -4.16
C ASN A 63 1.23 -13.60 -4.31
N THR A 64 0.93 -14.11 -5.51
CA THR A 64 0.81 -15.55 -5.78
C THR A 64 2.02 -16.12 -6.50
N HIS A 65 2.91 -15.26 -6.99
CA HIS A 65 4.17 -15.69 -7.59
C HIS A 65 5.08 -16.33 -6.53
N LYS A 66 5.64 -17.49 -6.86
CA LYS A 66 6.63 -18.17 -6.01
C LYS A 66 8.02 -17.81 -6.48
N PHE A 67 8.84 -17.25 -5.60
CA PHE A 67 10.21 -16.91 -5.93
C PHE A 67 11.16 -18.07 -5.55
N PRO A 68 12.19 -18.35 -6.36
CA PRO A 68 13.11 -19.46 -6.11
C PRO A 68 13.79 -19.42 -4.73
N ARG A 69 13.93 -18.24 -4.13
CA ARG A 69 14.64 -18.01 -2.85
C ARG A 69 13.71 -17.70 -1.67
N ASP A 70 12.42 -18.02 -1.76
CA ASP A 70 11.47 -17.80 -0.65
C ASP A 70 11.83 -18.57 0.64
N SER A 71 12.69 -19.60 0.54
CA SER A 71 13.19 -20.40 1.67
C SER A 71 14.62 -20.09 2.09
N GLY A 72 15.25 -19.02 1.58
CA GLY A 72 16.61 -18.63 1.95
C GLY A 72 16.68 -18.02 3.35
N TYR A 73 17.74 -18.31 4.12
CA TYR A 73 17.87 -17.88 5.53
C TYR A 73 19.03 -16.90 5.79
N THR A 74 19.89 -16.64 4.80
CA THR A 74 21.03 -15.74 4.97
C THR A 74 20.70 -14.30 4.56
N SER A 75 21.46 -13.32 5.05
CA SER A 75 21.34 -11.92 4.60
C SER A 75 21.62 -11.78 3.10
N TYR A 76 22.52 -12.60 2.55
CA TYR A 76 22.80 -12.65 1.11
C TYR A 76 21.59 -13.16 0.32
N ASP A 77 20.96 -14.24 0.78
CA ASP A 77 19.76 -14.79 0.14
C ASP A 77 18.59 -13.80 0.21
N TYR A 78 18.45 -13.11 1.34
CA TYR A 78 17.45 -12.06 1.50
C TYR A 78 17.67 -10.90 0.53
N ASN A 79 18.90 -10.38 0.42
CA ASN A 79 19.22 -9.30 -0.52
C ASN A 79 18.95 -9.71 -1.98
N MET A 80 19.30 -10.94 -2.36
CA MET A 80 19.04 -11.47 -3.70
C MET A 80 17.54 -11.68 -3.96
N ASN A 81 16.82 -12.33 -3.03
CA ASN A 81 15.39 -12.60 -3.17
C ASN A 81 14.59 -11.31 -3.32
N THR A 82 14.85 -10.33 -2.45
CA THR A 82 14.19 -9.01 -2.53
C THR A 82 14.52 -8.25 -3.82
N GLY A 83 15.73 -8.44 -4.38
CA GLY A 83 16.08 -7.92 -5.69
C GLY A 83 15.25 -8.52 -6.82
N GLU A 84 15.11 -9.86 -6.86
CA GLU A 84 14.28 -10.57 -7.84
C GLU A 84 12.80 -10.15 -7.72
N ARG A 85 12.30 -10.05 -6.49
CA ARG A 85 10.93 -9.60 -6.20
C ARG A 85 10.67 -8.17 -6.66
N LEU A 86 11.63 -7.27 -6.44
CA LEU A 86 11.53 -5.88 -6.90
C LEU A 86 11.49 -5.80 -8.42
N GLN A 87 12.36 -6.54 -9.12
CA GLN A 87 12.35 -6.61 -10.59
C GLN A 87 11.01 -7.13 -11.12
N PHE A 88 10.43 -8.14 -10.47
CA PHE A 88 9.12 -8.66 -10.85
C PHE A 88 8.00 -7.64 -10.61
N ALA A 89 8.00 -6.95 -9.46
CA ALA A 89 7.05 -5.88 -9.17
C ALA A 89 7.15 -4.74 -10.20
N ASP A 90 8.36 -4.37 -10.61
CA ASP A 90 8.61 -3.35 -11.64
C ASP A 90 8.09 -3.78 -13.02
N SER A 91 8.29 -5.05 -13.39
CA SER A 91 7.73 -5.60 -14.63
C SER A 91 6.20 -5.49 -14.64
N LEU A 92 5.55 -5.82 -13.53
CA LEU A 92 4.09 -5.74 -13.42
C LEU A 92 3.59 -4.29 -13.49
N LEU A 93 4.28 -3.36 -12.82
CA LEU A 93 3.96 -1.93 -12.89
C LEU A 93 4.09 -1.38 -14.33
N ASN A 94 5.15 -1.76 -15.04
CA ASN A 94 5.40 -1.32 -16.41
C ASN A 94 4.33 -1.83 -17.38
N GLU A 95 3.95 -3.10 -17.29
CA GLU A 95 2.86 -3.66 -18.10
C GLU A 95 1.50 -3.03 -17.77
N LEU A 96 1.21 -2.78 -16.49
CA LEU A 96 0.01 -2.06 -16.07
C LEU A 96 -0.04 -0.64 -16.65
N LEU A 97 1.06 0.11 -16.54
CA LEU A 97 1.17 1.47 -17.06
C LEU A 97 0.95 1.50 -18.58
N LYS A 98 1.64 0.60 -19.30
CA LYS A 98 1.50 0.45 -20.75
C LYS A 98 0.07 0.11 -21.15
N SER A 99 -0.56 -0.83 -20.46
CA SER A 99 -1.96 -1.21 -20.68
C SER A 99 -2.91 -0.03 -20.49
N LYS A 100 -2.78 0.73 -19.40
CA LYS A 100 -3.63 1.91 -19.14
C LYS A 100 -3.41 3.04 -20.15
N LEU A 101 -2.17 3.30 -20.56
CA LEU A 101 -1.89 4.29 -21.59
C LEU A 101 -2.48 3.88 -22.96
N ASN A 102 -2.33 2.62 -23.34
CA ASN A 102 -2.91 2.09 -24.58
C ASN A 102 -4.45 2.16 -24.57
N MET A 103 -5.08 1.85 -23.44
CA MET A 103 -6.53 2.00 -23.26
C MET A 103 -6.93 3.46 -23.49
N LEU A 104 -6.29 4.42 -22.80
CA LEU A 104 -6.60 5.84 -22.96
C LEU A 104 -6.39 6.32 -24.40
N ASP A 105 -5.32 5.88 -25.07
CA ASP A 105 -5.08 6.21 -26.48
C ASP A 105 -6.16 5.70 -27.42
N LYS A 106 -6.66 4.48 -27.18
CA LYS A 106 -7.78 3.92 -27.93
C LYS A 106 -9.04 4.78 -27.77
N TYR A 107 -9.39 5.16 -26.53
CA TYR A 107 -10.58 6.00 -26.28
C TYR A 107 -10.42 7.41 -26.85
N ILE A 108 -9.25 8.03 -26.71
CA ILE A 108 -8.96 9.35 -27.33
C ILE A 108 -9.14 9.28 -28.84
N LYS A 109 -8.70 8.20 -29.50
CA LYS A 109 -8.88 8.03 -30.93
C LYS A 109 -10.37 7.92 -31.30
N ILE A 110 -11.11 7.08 -30.60
CA ILE A 110 -12.56 6.90 -30.82
C ILE A 110 -13.30 8.23 -30.61
N ASP A 111 -13.05 8.92 -29.51
CA ASP A 111 -13.72 10.18 -29.19
C ASP A 111 -13.43 11.26 -30.25
N LYS A 112 -12.19 11.34 -30.75
CA LYS A 112 -11.83 12.26 -31.85
C LYS A 112 -12.63 11.98 -33.12
N GLU A 113 -12.76 10.71 -33.49
CA GLU A 113 -13.53 10.30 -34.67
C GLU A 113 -15.02 10.64 -34.49
N MET A 114 -15.58 10.35 -33.32
CA MET A 114 -16.99 10.61 -33.01
C MET A 114 -17.34 12.09 -32.94
N VAL A 115 -16.41 12.94 -32.47
CA VAL A 115 -16.58 14.40 -32.51
C VAL A 115 -16.81 14.91 -33.94
N LEU A 116 -16.16 14.31 -34.94
CA LEU A 116 -16.30 14.72 -36.33
C LEU A 116 -17.54 14.14 -37.02
N GLN A 117 -18.05 13.01 -36.56
CA GLN A 117 -19.12 12.26 -37.23
C GLN A 117 -20.52 12.54 -36.66
N VAL A 118 -20.63 12.89 -35.38
CA VAL A 118 -21.93 13.03 -34.68
C VAL A 118 -22.38 14.49 -34.66
N LYS A 119 -23.64 14.74 -35.05
CA LYS A 119 -24.23 16.09 -35.13
C LYS A 119 -24.39 16.76 -33.75
N ASP A 120 -24.63 15.97 -32.70
CA ASP A 120 -24.73 16.39 -31.29
C ASP A 120 -23.59 15.79 -30.45
N ASN A 121 -22.35 16.16 -30.77
CA ASN A 121 -21.13 15.55 -30.25
C ASN A 121 -20.69 15.97 -28.83
N MET A 122 -21.52 16.71 -28.07
CA MET A 122 -21.12 17.31 -26.79
C MET A 122 -20.55 16.29 -25.79
N PHE A 123 -21.13 15.09 -25.76
CA PHE A 123 -20.62 13.97 -24.97
C PHE A 123 -19.17 13.61 -25.34
N PHE A 124 -18.90 13.39 -26.63
CA PHE A 124 -17.57 13.01 -27.13
C PHE A 124 -16.55 14.14 -26.98
N VAL A 125 -16.96 15.40 -27.09
CA VAL A 125 -16.09 16.55 -26.80
C VAL A 125 -15.64 16.53 -25.33
N LYS A 126 -16.56 16.24 -24.41
CA LYS A 126 -16.26 16.13 -22.97
C LYS A 126 -15.38 14.90 -22.70
N ALA A 127 -15.73 13.74 -23.25
CA ALA A 127 -14.97 12.50 -23.12
C ALA A 127 -13.54 12.67 -23.60
N LEU A 128 -13.35 13.24 -24.79
CA LEU A 128 -12.04 13.53 -25.37
C LEU A 128 -11.17 14.39 -24.44
N LYS A 129 -11.75 15.47 -23.88
CA LYS A 129 -11.04 16.36 -22.96
C LYS A 129 -10.61 15.62 -21.69
N ILE A 130 -11.49 14.80 -21.12
CA ILE A 130 -11.21 14.04 -19.90
C ILE A 130 -10.13 12.98 -20.17
N ASN A 131 -10.28 12.19 -21.24
CA ASN A 131 -9.36 11.10 -21.58
C ASN A 131 -7.94 11.64 -21.91
N ILE A 132 -7.83 12.76 -22.63
CA ILE A 132 -6.54 13.47 -22.83
C ILE A 132 -5.96 13.93 -21.49
N GLY A 133 -6.80 14.53 -20.63
CA GLY A 133 -6.39 14.99 -19.31
C GLY A 133 -5.85 13.86 -18.43
N GLN A 134 -6.58 12.74 -18.37
CA GLN A 134 -6.17 11.53 -17.64
C GLN A 134 -4.84 10.98 -18.16
N LYS A 135 -4.66 10.87 -19.49
CA LYS A 135 -3.39 10.41 -20.08
C LYS A 135 -2.22 11.29 -19.67
N ASN A 136 -2.37 12.61 -19.85
CA ASN A 136 -1.33 13.57 -19.51
C ASN A 136 -0.99 13.55 -18.01
N ASN A 137 -2.00 13.44 -17.15
CA ASN A 137 -1.81 13.36 -15.71
C ASN A 137 -1.15 12.05 -15.29
N LEU A 138 -1.49 10.92 -15.93
CA LEU A 138 -0.83 9.64 -15.68
C LEU A 138 0.66 9.73 -16.01
N VAL A 139 1.02 10.22 -17.20
CA VAL A 139 2.43 10.38 -17.61
C VAL A 139 3.19 11.31 -16.65
N LYS A 140 2.63 12.48 -16.35
CA LYS A 140 3.29 13.45 -15.44
C LYS A 140 3.43 12.90 -14.02
N SER A 141 2.37 12.30 -13.48
CA SER A 141 2.39 11.72 -12.13
C SER A 141 3.35 10.54 -12.04
N GLN A 142 3.52 9.77 -13.11
CA GLN A 142 4.48 8.66 -13.16
C GLN A 142 5.91 9.16 -13.07
N LYS A 143 6.26 10.20 -13.86
CA LYS A 143 7.59 10.82 -13.80
C LYS A 143 7.91 11.40 -12.42
N LEU A 144 6.94 12.06 -11.79
CA LEU A 144 7.11 12.57 -10.42
C LEU A 144 7.25 11.43 -9.41
N TRP A 145 6.47 10.37 -9.58
CA TRP A 145 6.56 9.19 -8.71
C TRP A 145 7.92 8.49 -8.81
N GLU A 146 8.51 8.39 -9.99
CA GLU A 146 9.87 7.85 -10.19
C GLU A 146 10.93 8.67 -9.43
N GLN A 147 10.80 10.00 -9.44
CA GLN A 147 11.68 10.88 -8.65
C GLN A 147 11.51 10.64 -7.15
N MET A 148 10.25 10.54 -6.68
CA MET A 148 9.98 10.24 -5.26
C MET A 148 10.45 8.86 -4.85
N ARG A 149 10.38 7.87 -5.75
CA ARG A 149 10.84 6.50 -5.51
C ARG A 149 12.33 6.48 -5.21
N ALA A 150 13.15 7.14 -6.03
CA ALA A 150 14.59 7.24 -5.80
C ALA A 150 14.91 7.86 -4.43
N LEU A 151 14.25 8.98 -4.11
CA LEU A 151 14.41 9.64 -2.81
C LEU A 151 13.97 8.76 -1.63
N ASN A 152 12.89 7.98 -1.79
CA ASN A 152 12.42 7.07 -0.76
C ASN A 152 13.40 5.91 -0.54
N TYR A 153 13.96 5.35 -1.63
CA TYR A 153 14.98 4.31 -1.55
C TYR A 153 16.21 4.81 -0.80
N ASP A 154 16.74 5.98 -1.19
CA ASP A 154 17.91 6.59 -0.54
C ASP A 154 17.66 6.85 0.95
N ASN A 155 16.48 7.35 1.30
CA ASN A 155 16.11 7.59 2.69
C ASN A 155 16.09 6.30 3.53
N VAL A 156 15.51 5.22 3.00
CA VAL A 156 15.50 3.92 3.68
C VAL A 156 16.92 3.35 3.80
N TRP A 157 17.70 3.45 2.74
CA TRP A 157 19.10 3.02 2.72
C TRP A 157 19.93 3.73 3.80
N LEU A 158 19.80 5.06 3.89
CA LEU A 158 20.47 5.84 4.94
C LEU A 158 20.09 5.36 6.34
N GLY A 159 18.82 4.99 6.56
CA GLY A 159 18.33 4.47 7.83
C GLY A 159 18.88 3.08 8.22
N CYS A 160 19.28 2.26 7.25
CA CYS A 160 19.85 0.93 7.51
C CYS A 160 21.36 0.82 7.23
N SER A 161 22.01 1.93 6.86
CA SER A 161 23.41 1.93 6.41
C SER A 161 24.34 1.30 7.45
N GLY A 162 25.16 0.34 7.01
CA GLY A 162 26.04 -0.47 7.87
C GLY A 162 25.49 -1.83 8.27
N ALA A 163 24.19 -2.11 8.04
CA ALA A 163 23.64 -3.45 8.24
C ALA A 163 23.91 -4.36 7.01
N THR A 164 24.26 -5.63 7.26
CA THR A 164 24.54 -6.64 6.21
C THR A 164 23.35 -6.95 5.29
N ALA A 165 22.13 -6.63 5.72
CA ALA A 165 20.88 -6.84 4.99
C ALA A 165 20.24 -5.53 4.49
N CYS A 166 20.96 -4.41 4.52
CA CYS A 166 20.38 -3.09 4.21
C CYS A 166 19.82 -3.02 2.78
N THR A 167 20.47 -3.65 1.81
CA THR A 167 19.94 -3.76 0.44
C THR A 167 18.57 -4.42 0.40
N GLY A 168 18.39 -5.54 1.11
CA GLY A 168 17.09 -6.21 1.15
C GLY A 168 16.02 -5.39 1.86
N ILE A 169 16.38 -4.68 2.92
CA ILE A 169 15.46 -3.76 3.62
C ILE A 169 15.01 -2.63 2.68
N ALA A 170 15.94 -2.02 1.94
CA ALA A 170 15.63 -0.97 0.97
C ALA A 170 14.77 -1.50 -0.18
N ASN A 171 15.08 -2.69 -0.70
CA ASN A 171 14.29 -3.35 -1.75
C ASN A 171 12.86 -3.66 -1.27
N ASP A 172 12.68 -4.19 -0.06
CA ASP A 172 11.34 -4.47 0.50
C ASP A 172 10.51 -3.20 0.69
N ALA A 173 11.15 -2.10 1.09
CA ALA A 173 10.47 -0.81 1.18
C ALA A 173 10.08 -0.30 -0.22
N ASP A 174 10.95 -0.46 -1.22
CA ASP A 174 10.68 -0.07 -2.60
C ASP A 174 9.58 -0.92 -3.24
N ILE A 175 9.57 -2.24 -3.00
CA ILE A 175 8.49 -3.14 -3.41
C ILE A 175 7.15 -2.59 -2.92
N LYS A 176 7.02 -2.24 -1.62
CA LYS A 176 5.76 -1.69 -1.09
C LYS A 176 5.35 -0.42 -1.83
N PHE A 177 6.30 0.47 -2.11
CA PHE A 177 6.05 1.70 -2.84
C PHE A 177 5.57 1.45 -4.29
N VAL A 178 6.13 0.43 -4.95
CA VAL A 178 5.73 -0.06 -6.29
C VAL A 178 4.31 -0.66 -6.25
N LEU A 179 4.00 -1.50 -5.26
CA LEU A 179 2.65 -2.08 -5.09
C LEU A 179 1.58 -1.01 -4.86
N GLU A 180 1.86 -0.02 -3.99
CA GLU A 180 0.95 1.12 -3.77
C GLU A 180 0.70 1.93 -5.05
N ARG A 181 1.72 2.05 -5.91
CA ARG A 181 1.56 2.73 -7.20
C ARG A 181 0.66 1.94 -8.13
N MET A 182 0.80 0.61 -8.19
CA MET A 182 -0.07 -0.25 -8.99
C MET A 182 -1.53 -0.14 -8.54
N GLU A 183 -1.81 -0.13 -7.24
CA GLU A 183 -3.16 0.10 -6.69
C GLU A 183 -3.79 1.43 -7.16
N LYS A 184 -2.97 2.49 -7.24
CA LYS A 184 -3.43 3.80 -7.73
C LYS A 184 -3.68 3.80 -9.24
N ILE A 185 -2.80 3.20 -10.04
CA ILE A 185 -2.93 3.15 -11.50
C ILE A 185 -4.08 2.22 -11.93
N LYS A 186 -4.31 1.11 -11.24
CA LYS A 186 -5.37 0.14 -11.57
C LYS A 186 -6.76 0.79 -11.62
N LYS A 187 -7.00 1.76 -10.74
CA LYS A 187 -8.26 2.52 -10.63
C LYS A 187 -8.50 3.54 -11.75
N ILE A 188 -7.52 3.75 -12.64
CA ILE A 188 -7.69 4.66 -13.79
C ILE A 188 -8.52 3.97 -14.85
N GLU A 189 -9.69 4.52 -15.14
CA GLU A 189 -10.61 4.07 -16.18
C GLU A 189 -10.81 5.20 -17.18
N ALA A 190 -11.01 4.85 -18.45
CA ALA A 190 -11.37 5.83 -19.46
C ALA A 190 -12.79 6.33 -19.19
N TYR A 191 -13.02 7.61 -19.46
CA TYR A 191 -14.37 8.15 -19.48
C TYR A 191 -15.10 7.63 -20.72
N ASN A 192 -16.23 6.96 -20.48
CA ASN A 192 -17.05 6.28 -21.47
C ASN A 192 -18.55 6.51 -21.23
#